data_AF-A0A4Y2GLN8-F1
#
_entry.id   AF-A0A4Y2GLN8-F1
#
_cell.length_a   1.000
_cell.length_b   1.000
_cell.length_c   1.000
_cell.angle_alpha   90.00
_cell.angle_beta   90.00
_cell.angle_gamma   90.00
#
_symmetry.space_group_name_H-M   'P 1'
#
loop_
_entity.id
_entity.type
_entity.pdbx_description
1 polymer ?
#
loop_
_entity_poly.entity_id
_entity_poly.type
_entity_poly.pdbx_seq_one_letter_code
_entity_poly.pdbx_strand_id
1 'polypeptide(L)'
;MLGSNAVAYHLPRVPEFYHDKSIFLTGAAGFVGSVLLETLLRCCPGIKSIYILLRTKKNVQPEIRREEIFNKKIFEKLREETPELLGKICVISGDASLPNLGINEDDTHLLLEEISIVFHCAAAVNFKKPLEFLLRNNVLSLSSVIELCRKMRKFEVLVYTSTAYSNSNHLNFPLKEEVYRLPFHAGQFLDALR
;
A
#
# COMPACT_ATOMS: atom_id res chain seq x y z
N MET A 1 -27.73 -39.74 -3.07
CA MET A 1 -26.58 -39.62 -2.14
C MET A 1 -25.36 -39.16 -2.93
N LEU A 2 -25.06 -37.87 -2.89
CA LEU A 2 -23.74 -37.33 -3.24
C LEU A 2 -23.35 -36.48 -2.04
N GLY A 3 -22.35 -36.95 -1.30
CA GLY A 3 -21.90 -36.34 -0.06
C GLY A 3 -21.30 -34.96 -0.33
N SER A 4 -21.94 -33.92 0.21
CA SER A 4 -21.40 -32.59 0.31
C SER A 4 -20.30 -32.56 1.39
N ASN A 5 -19.12 -33.09 1.08
CA ASN A 5 -17.92 -32.80 1.85
C ASN A 5 -17.43 -31.39 1.48
N ALA A 6 -18.20 -30.37 1.87
CA ALA A 6 -17.68 -29.02 1.94
C ALA A 6 -16.72 -28.99 3.13
N VAL A 7 -15.42 -29.09 2.85
CA VAL A 7 -14.39 -28.84 3.86
C VAL A 7 -14.59 -27.40 4.32
N ALA A 8 -15.07 -27.22 5.55
CA ALA A 8 -15.16 -25.91 6.15
C ALA A 8 -13.73 -25.39 6.36
N TYR A 9 -13.26 -24.52 5.46
CA TYR A 9 -12.01 -23.82 5.66
C TYR A 9 -12.19 -22.91 6.88
N HIS A 10 -11.51 -23.23 7.98
CA HIS A 10 -11.39 -22.31 9.10
C HIS A 10 -10.45 -21.17 8.68
N LEU A 11 -11.00 -20.15 8.04
CA LEU A 11 -10.24 -18.95 7.74
C LEU A 11 -9.95 -18.20 9.05
N PRO A 12 -8.71 -17.71 9.26
CA PRO A 12 -8.39 -16.92 10.44
C PRO A 12 -9.25 -15.66 10.47
N ARG A 13 -9.58 -15.17 11.66
CA ARG A 13 -10.15 -13.84 11.81
C ARG A 13 -9.14 -12.81 11.32
N VAL A 14 -9.63 -11.63 10.91
CA VAL A 14 -8.76 -10.54 10.42
C VAL A 14 -7.57 -10.25 11.37
N PRO A 15 -7.76 -10.07 12.69
CA PRO A 15 -6.63 -9.79 13.58
C PRO A 15 -5.64 -10.95 13.71
N GLU A 16 -6.11 -12.20 13.63
CA GLU A 16 -5.28 -13.41 13.68
C GLU A 16 -4.40 -13.51 12.43
N PHE A 17 -4.95 -13.16 11.25
CA PHE A 17 -4.17 -13.12 10.01
C PHE A 17 -3.02 -12.11 10.08
N TYR A 18 -3.21 -10.97 10.76
CA TYR A 18 -2.19 -9.92 10.85
C TYR A 18 -1.22 -10.08 12.04
N HIS A 19 -1.42 -11.08 12.90
CA HIS A 19 -0.59 -11.31 14.08
C HIS A 19 0.87 -11.58 13.68
N ASP A 20 1.82 -10.92 14.35
CA ASP A 20 3.27 -10.98 14.09
C ASP A 20 3.72 -10.60 12.67
N LYS A 21 2.83 -10.07 11.84
CA LYS A 21 3.15 -9.62 10.49
C LYS A 21 3.69 -8.20 10.48
N SER A 22 4.64 -7.95 9.59
CA SER A 22 5.09 -6.60 9.25
C SER A 22 4.50 -6.15 7.91
N ILE A 23 4.01 -4.92 7.89
CA ILE A 23 3.27 -4.33 6.77
C ILE A 23 4.08 -3.19 6.16
N PHE A 24 4.13 -3.10 4.83
CA PHE A 24 4.60 -1.90 4.13
C PHE A 24 3.41 -1.16 3.51
N LEU A 25 3.25 0.12 3.83
CA LEU A 25 2.14 0.96 3.38
C LEU A 25 2.66 2.19 2.65
N THR A 26 2.29 2.32 1.37
CA THR A 26 2.46 3.58 0.64
C THR A 26 1.20 4.45 0.77
N GLY A 27 1.37 5.77 0.80
CA GLY A 27 0.23 6.68 0.81
C GLY A 27 -0.43 6.87 2.18
N ALA A 28 0.25 6.51 3.27
CA ALA A 28 -0.22 6.69 4.65
C ALA A 28 -0.64 8.13 5.00
N ALA A 29 -0.01 9.14 4.36
CA ALA A 29 -0.37 10.55 4.54
C ALA A 29 -1.65 10.97 3.79
N GLY A 30 -2.13 10.16 2.84
CA GLY A 30 -3.35 10.42 2.07
C GLY A 30 -4.62 10.03 2.83
N PHE A 31 -5.79 10.28 2.23
CA PHE A 31 -7.09 10.01 2.86
C PHE A 31 -7.26 8.51 3.17
N VAL A 32 -7.37 7.67 2.13
CA VAL A 32 -7.57 6.21 2.27
C VAL A 32 -6.45 5.57 3.10
N GLY A 33 -5.19 5.92 2.83
CA GLY A 33 -4.05 5.38 3.56
C GLY A 33 -4.07 5.70 5.05
N SER A 34 -4.53 6.89 5.46
CA SER A 34 -4.64 7.23 6.88
C SER A 34 -5.77 6.47 7.58
N VAL A 35 -6.90 6.23 6.91
CA VAL A 35 -7.99 5.40 7.46
C VAL A 35 -7.54 3.96 7.61
N LEU A 36 -6.86 3.42 6.59
CA LEU A 36 -6.31 2.06 6.61
C LEU A 36 -5.29 1.90 7.74
N LEU A 37 -4.36 2.85 7.89
CA LEU A 37 -3.37 2.83 8.96
C LEU A 37 -4.02 2.84 10.36
N GLU A 38 -4.98 3.74 10.59
CA GLU A 38 -5.74 3.79 11.85
C GLU A 38 -6.47 2.47 12.12
N THR A 39 -7.15 1.93 11.10
CA THR A 39 -7.94 0.71 11.22
C THR A 39 -7.05 -0.50 11.52
N LEU A 40 -5.89 -0.61 10.87
CA LEU A 40 -4.93 -1.68 11.14
C LEU A 40 -4.40 -1.61 12.57
N LEU A 41 -4.01 -0.43 13.04
CA LEU A 41 -3.53 -0.25 14.41
C LEU A 41 -4.61 -0.62 15.43
N ARG A 42 -5.81 -0.06 15.29
CA ARG A 42 -6.91 -0.25 16.25
C ARG A 42 -7.48 -1.68 16.23
N CYS A 43 -7.72 -2.25 15.06
CA CYS A 43 -8.38 -3.54 14.92
C CYS A 43 -7.42 -4.73 14.95
N CYS A 44 -6.14 -4.52 14.65
CA CYS A 44 -5.14 -5.59 14.59
C CYS A 44 -3.94 -5.27 15.50
N PRO A 45 -4.14 -5.17 16.83
CA PRO A 45 -3.07 -4.84 17.76
C PRO A 45 -1.96 -5.91 17.82
N GLY A 46 -2.14 -7.09 17.21
CA GLY A 46 -1.10 -8.12 17.07
C GLY A 46 -0.08 -7.87 15.96
N ILE A 47 -0.25 -6.84 15.10
CA ILE A 47 0.72 -6.48 14.07
C ILE A 47 2.08 -6.19 14.71
N LYS A 48 3.17 -6.72 14.13
CA LYS A 48 4.53 -6.50 14.61
C LYS A 48 4.98 -5.06 14.35
N SER A 49 4.94 -4.63 13.08
CA SER A 49 5.36 -3.29 12.68
C SER A 49 4.67 -2.84 11.38
N ILE A 50 4.47 -1.53 11.23
CA ILE A 50 3.94 -0.92 10.00
C ILE A 50 4.95 0.10 9.48
N TYR A 51 5.55 -0.22 8.35
CA TYR A 51 6.50 0.62 7.64
C TYR A 51 5.75 1.52 6.67
N ILE A 52 5.81 2.82 6.86
CA ILE A 52 5.12 3.80 6.01
C ILE A 52 6.12 4.53 5.11
N LEU A 53 5.86 4.54 3.80
CA LEU A 53 6.64 5.32 2.84
C LEU A 53 6.24 6.79 2.90
N LEU A 54 7.17 7.66 3.30
CA LEU A 54 6.96 9.11 3.35
C LEU A 54 7.98 9.85 2.50
N ARG A 55 7.46 10.74 1.64
CA ARG A 55 8.27 11.65 0.84
C ARG A 55 9.06 12.58 1.73
N THR A 56 10.36 12.70 1.49
CA THR A 56 11.15 13.79 2.06
C THR A 56 10.67 15.11 1.47
N LYS A 57 10.39 16.08 2.32
CA LYS A 57 10.23 17.48 1.92
C LYS A 57 11.51 18.20 2.30
N LYS A 58 12.01 19.09 1.44
CA LYS A 58 13.15 19.95 1.80
C LYS A 58 12.86 20.61 3.15
N ASN A 59 13.81 20.49 4.08
CA ASN A 59 13.80 21.09 5.41
C ASN A 59 12.75 20.54 6.41
N VAL A 60 12.17 19.36 6.18
CA VAL A 60 11.30 18.71 7.17
C VAL A 60 11.80 17.31 7.45
N GLN A 61 12.14 17.02 8.70
CA GLN A 61 12.57 15.70 9.14
C GLN A 61 11.42 14.68 8.99
N PRO A 62 11.70 13.42 8.62
CA PRO A 62 10.69 12.36 8.51
C PRO A 62 9.84 12.19 9.78
N GLU A 63 10.43 12.40 10.95
CA GLU A 63 9.79 12.32 12.27
C GLU A 63 8.73 13.41 12.45
N ILE A 64 8.99 14.62 11.98
CA ILE A 64 8.01 15.72 12.01
C ILE A 64 6.83 15.37 11.10
N ARG A 65 7.08 14.80 9.91
CA ARG A 65 6.01 14.35 9.01
C ARG A 65 5.21 13.18 9.59
N ARG A 66 5.86 12.32 10.37
CA ARG A 66 5.20 11.25 11.14
C ARG A 66 4.19 11.88 12.11
N GLU A 67 4.62 12.86 12.89
CA GLU A 67 3.75 13.57 13.84
C GLU A 67 2.60 14.30 13.14
N GLU A 68 2.82 14.94 11.99
CA GLU A 68 1.75 15.58 11.21
C GLU A 68 0.62 14.59 10.83
N ILE A 69 0.97 13.34 10.49
CA ILE A 69 -0.03 12.31 10.17
C ILE A 69 -0.81 11.96 11.44
N PHE A 70 -0.11 11.74 12.55
CA PHE A 70 -0.72 11.33 13.80
C PHE A 70 -1.44 12.45 14.53
N ASN A 71 -1.22 13.72 14.20
CA ASN A 71 -1.99 14.85 14.73
C ASN A 71 -3.36 15.01 14.05
N LYS A 72 -3.64 14.27 12.98
CA LYS A 72 -4.98 14.28 12.36
C LYS A 72 -6.03 13.73 13.34
N LYS A 73 -7.26 14.26 13.24
CA LYS A 73 -8.40 13.87 14.08
C LYS A 73 -8.70 12.37 14.06
N ILE A 74 -8.46 11.70 12.93
CA ILE A 74 -8.72 10.25 12.82
C ILE A 74 -7.89 9.41 13.81
N PHE A 75 -6.70 9.88 14.20
CA PHE A 75 -5.84 9.20 15.18
C PHE A 75 -6.10 9.64 16.63
N GLU A 76 -7.06 10.52 16.89
CA GLU A 76 -7.36 11.06 18.24
C GLU A 76 -7.61 9.93 19.24
N LYS A 77 -8.49 8.99 18.89
CA LYS A 77 -8.80 7.83 19.72
C LYS A 77 -7.58 6.95 20.00
N LEU A 78 -6.72 6.73 19.00
CA LEU A 78 -5.48 5.97 19.19
C LEU A 78 -4.51 6.70 20.12
N ARG A 79 -4.38 8.03 20.00
CA ARG A 79 -3.52 8.84 20.88
C ARG A 79 -4.01 8.84 22.33
N GLU A 80 -5.33 8.84 22.54
CA GLU A 80 -5.94 8.92 23.87
C GLU A 80 -6.04 7.56 24.56
N GLU A 81 -6.45 6.51 23.83
CA GLU A 81 -6.77 5.21 24.42
C GLU A 81 -5.62 4.19 24.32
N THR A 82 -4.80 4.25 23.27
CA THR A 82 -3.77 3.24 22.96
C THR A 82 -2.50 3.85 22.32
N PRO A 83 -1.87 4.87 22.94
CA PRO A 83 -0.75 5.59 22.36
C PRO A 83 0.46 4.70 22.05
N GLU A 84 0.62 3.58 22.78
CA GLU A 84 1.68 2.61 22.59
C GLU A 84 1.65 1.95 21.20
N LEU A 85 0.48 1.83 20.58
CA LEU A 85 0.34 1.26 19.23
C LEU A 85 1.03 2.12 18.17
N LEU A 86 1.18 3.42 18.40
CA LEU A 86 1.92 4.32 17.50
C LEU A 86 3.41 3.97 17.44
N GLY A 87 3.95 3.32 18.48
CA GLY A 87 5.34 2.83 18.51
C GLY A 87 5.63 1.74 17.48
N LYS A 88 4.61 1.12 16.89
CA LYS A 88 4.76 0.09 15.85
C LYS A 88 5.08 0.66 14.47
N ILE A 89 5.11 1.99 14.35
CA ILE A 89 5.17 2.66 13.06
C ILE A 89 6.60 3.10 12.79
N CYS A 90 7.14 2.56 11.69
CA CYS A 90 8.47 2.88 11.20
C CYS A 90 8.34 3.73 9.93
N VAL A 91 9.09 4.82 9.85
CA VAL A 91 9.09 5.67 8.65
C VAL A 91 10.19 5.22 7.72
N ILE A 92 9.83 4.95 6.47
CA ILE A 92 10.78 4.75 5.38
C ILE A 92 10.78 6.01 4.52
N SER A 93 11.96 6.62 4.39
CA SER A 93 12.11 7.79 3.53
C SER A 93 12.14 7.35 2.07
N GLY A 94 11.25 7.91 1.25
CA GLY A 94 11.22 7.63 -0.18
C GLY A 94 10.04 8.27 -0.91
N ASP A 95 10.07 8.18 -2.24
CA ASP A 95 9.03 8.69 -3.11
C ASP A 95 8.64 7.60 -4.12
N ALA A 96 7.37 7.19 -4.08
CA ALA A 96 6.86 6.14 -4.96
C ALA A 96 7.00 6.48 -6.45
N SER A 97 7.15 7.75 -6.83
CA SER A 97 7.38 8.17 -8.21
C SER A 97 8.82 8.01 -8.70
N LEU A 98 9.76 7.71 -7.80
CA LEU A 98 11.16 7.50 -8.11
C LEU A 98 11.46 6.01 -8.36
N PRO A 99 12.52 5.69 -9.14
CA PRO A 99 13.03 4.33 -9.25
C PRO A 99 13.30 3.71 -7.88
N ASN A 100 12.95 2.44 -7.71
CA ASN A 100 13.05 1.72 -6.44
C ASN A 100 12.39 2.47 -5.26
N LEU A 101 11.33 3.26 -5.55
CA LEU A 101 10.62 4.09 -4.58
C LEU A 101 11.50 5.16 -3.90
N GLY A 102 12.70 5.44 -4.43
CA GLY A 102 13.65 6.39 -3.83
C GLY A 102 14.13 5.99 -2.43
N ILE A 103 14.05 4.71 -2.08
CA ILE A 103 14.47 4.17 -0.78
C ILE A 103 15.98 3.89 -0.83
N ASN A 104 16.68 4.10 0.30
CA ASN A 104 18.10 3.76 0.41
C ASN A 104 18.32 2.23 0.52
N GLU A 105 19.57 1.78 0.43
CA GLU A 105 19.90 0.35 0.42
C GLU A 105 19.56 -0.34 1.76
N ASP A 106 19.86 0.29 2.89
CA ASP A 106 19.60 -0.26 4.23
C ASP A 106 18.09 -0.50 4.48
N ASP A 107 17.28 0.52 4.20
CA ASP A 107 15.82 0.43 4.27
C ASP A 107 15.27 -0.59 3.27
N THR A 108 15.87 -0.68 2.07
CA THR A 108 15.49 -1.71 1.09
C THR A 108 15.74 -3.09 1.67
N HIS A 109 16.93 -3.36 2.20
CA HIS A 109 17.25 -4.64 2.85
C HIS A 109 16.29 -4.96 3.98
N LEU A 110 16.03 -4.01 4.87
CA LEU A 110 15.05 -4.15 5.95
C LEU A 110 13.67 -4.58 5.43
N LEU A 111 13.16 -3.90 4.39
CA LEU A 111 11.86 -4.22 3.82
C LEU A 111 11.83 -5.61 3.17
N LEU A 112 12.92 -6.03 2.50
CA LEU A 112 13.03 -7.35 1.89
C LEU A 112 13.01 -8.49 2.93
N GLU A 113 13.57 -8.25 4.12
CA GLU A 113 13.66 -9.24 5.20
C GLU A 113 12.39 -9.32 6.05
N GLU A 114 11.74 -8.19 6.31
CA GLU A 114 10.69 -8.11 7.32
C GLU A 114 9.27 -8.16 6.75
N ILE A 115 9.03 -7.61 5.56
CA ILE A 115 7.67 -7.37 5.08
C ILE A 115 7.01 -8.64 4.55
N SER A 116 5.76 -8.83 4.98
CA SER A 116 4.88 -9.90 4.50
C SER A 116 3.70 -9.38 3.71
N ILE A 117 3.23 -8.17 4.02
CA ILE A 117 2.02 -7.59 3.42
C ILE A 117 2.35 -6.20 2.92
N VAL A 118 1.95 -5.91 1.68
CA VAL A 118 2.12 -4.60 1.08
C VAL A 118 0.75 -4.00 0.75
N PHE A 119 0.51 -2.78 1.21
CA PHE A 119 -0.61 -1.94 0.79
C PHE A 119 -0.09 -0.79 -0.07
N HIS A 120 -0.50 -0.74 -1.33
CA HIS A 120 -0.17 0.35 -2.23
C HIS A 120 -1.37 1.28 -2.40
N CYS A 121 -1.40 2.37 -1.62
CA CYS A 121 -2.42 3.41 -1.69
C CYS A 121 -1.87 4.75 -2.22
N ALA A 122 -0.56 4.88 -2.45
CA ALA A 122 0.03 6.08 -3.04
C ALA A 122 -0.37 6.21 -4.52
N ALA A 123 -1.00 7.34 -4.87
CA ALA A 123 -1.29 7.70 -6.25
C ALA A 123 -1.35 9.23 -6.39
N ALA A 124 -1.02 9.73 -7.57
CA ALA A 124 -1.38 11.06 -8.02
C ALA A 124 -2.84 11.07 -8.50
N VAL A 125 -3.72 11.69 -7.72
CA VAL A 125 -5.13 11.87 -8.05
C VAL A 125 -5.33 13.30 -8.55
N ASN A 126 -5.14 13.54 -9.85
CA ASN A 126 -5.27 14.87 -10.43
C ASN A 126 -5.75 14.81 -11.89
N PHE A 127 -6.95 15.31 -12.16
CA PHE A 127 -7.58 15.30 -13.49
C PHE A 127 -7.04 16.36 -14.46
N LYS A 128 -6.14 17.24 -14.01
CA LYS A 128 -5.57 18.33 -14.83
C LYS A 128 -4.11 18.10 -15.21
N LYS A 129 -3.46 17.09 -14.61
CA LYS A 129 -2.05 16.81 -14.91
C LYS A 129 -1.90 16.09 -16.26
N PRO A 130 -0.78 16.30 -16.97
CA PRO A 130 -0.50 15.56 -18.20
C PRO A 130 -0.53 14.05 -17.98
N LEU A 131 -0.94 13.30 -19.01
CA LEU A 131 -1.01 11.83 -18.95
C LEU A 131 0.33 11.22 -18.55
N GLU A 132 1.44 11.66 -19.16
CA GLU A 132 2.79 11.19 -18.83
C GLU A 132 3.11 11.32 -17.33
N PHE A 133 2.71 12.44 -16.70
CA PHE A 133 2.89 12.65 -15.27
C PHE A 133 2.11 11.59 -14.46
N LEU A 134 0.86 11.32 -14.83
CA LEU A 134 0.02 10.34 -14.15
C LEU A 134 0.55 8.91 -14.35
N LEU A 135 1.02 8.57 -15.55
CA LEU A 135 1.60 7.26 -15.85
C LEU A 135 2.87 7.02 -15.05
N ARG A 136 3.77 8.00 -14.97
CA ARG A 136 4.96 7.90 -14.11
C ARG A 136 4.60 7.73 -12.63
N ASN A 137 3.66 8.53 -12.13
CA ASN A 137 3.32 8.52 -10.70
C ASN A 137 2.45 7.34 -10.26
N ASN A 138 1.66 6.74 -11.15
CA ASN A 138 0.67 5.72 -10.79
C ASN A 138 0.98 4.33 -11.38
N VAL A 139 1.62 4.26 -12.55
CA VAL A 139 1.95 2.98 -13.21
C VAL A 139 3.38 2.56 -12.89
N LEU A 140 4.37 3.42 -13.09
CA LEU A 140 5.77 3.07 -12.80
C LEU A 140 6.01 2.88 -11.30
N SER A 141 5.30 3.63 -10.46
CA SER A 141 5.32 3.45 -9.01
C SER A 141 4.82 2.06 -8.60
N LEU A 142 3.66 1.62 -9.13
CA LEU A 142 3.13 0.28 -8.91
C LEU A 142 4.09 -0.79 -9.45
N SER A 143 4.68 -0.58 -10.64
CA SER A 143 5.69 -1.49 -11.17
C SER A 143 6.88 -1.63 -10.21
N SER A 144 7.36 -0.53 -9.63
CA SER A 144 8.47 -0.55 -8.67
C SER A 144 8.09 -1.28 -7.37
N VAL A 145 6.84 -1.11 -6.90
CA VAL A 145 6.32 -1.86 -5.75
C VAL A 145 6.24 -3.35 -6.05
N ILE A 146 5.75 -3.74 -7.22
CA ILE A 146 5.69 -5.15 -7.64
C ILE A 146 7.11 -5.75 -7.67
N GLU A 147 8.09 -5.04 -8.24
CA GLU A 147 9.48 -5.50 -8.26
C GLU A 147 10.11 -5.62 -6.86
N LEU A 148 9.73 -4.75 -5.92
CA LEU A 148 10.13 -4.88 -4.53
C LEU A 148 9.50 -6.13 -3.89
N CYS A 149 8.18 -6.33 -4.08
CA CYS A 149 7.45 -7.48 -3.54
C CYS A 149 8.05 -8.82 -4.00
N ARG A 150 8.46 -8.91 -5.27
CA ARG A 150 9.07 -10.13 -5.85
C ARG A 150 10.36 -10.56 -5.15
N LYS A 151 11.04 -9.64 -4.46
CA LYS A 151 12.32 -9.87 -3.79
C LYS A 151 12.17 -10.11 -2.28
N MET A 152 10.99 -9.87 -1.71
CA MET A 152 10.72 -9.99 -0.27
C MET A 152 10.68 -11.46 0.16
N ARG A 153 11.37 -11.80 1.25
CA ARG A 153 11.50 -13.19 1.73
C ARG A 153 10.22 -13.73 2.36
N LYS A 154 9.42 -12.86 2.99
CA LYS A 154 8.21 -13.23 3.74
C LYS A 154 6.93 -12.83 3.02
N PHE A 155 7.00 -12.48 1.73
CA PHE A 155 5.88 -11.92 0.99
C PHE A 155 4.68 -12.87 0.91
N GLU A 156 3.51 -12.36 1.25
CA GLU A 156 2.24 -13.07 1.17
C GLU A 156 1.27 -12.38 0.20
N VAL A 157 1.12 -11.06 0.30
CA VAL A 157 0.12 -10.35 -0.50
C VAL A 157 0.46 -8.88 -0.77
N LEU A 158 0.15 -8.44 -1.98
CA LEU A 158 0.07 -7.04 -2.39
C LEU A 158 -1.40 -6.65 -2.56
N VAL A 159 -1.85 -5.67 -1.79
CA VAL A 159 -3.17 -5.06 -1.93
C VAL A 159 -3.01 -3.70 -2.59
N TYR A 160 -3.56 -3.57 -3.80
CA TYR A 160 -3.49 -2.34 -4.60
C TYR A 160 -4.84 -1.61 -4.59
N THR A 161 -4.83 -0.33 -4.22
CA THR A 161 -6.01 0.53 -4.34
C THR A 161 -6.08 1.14 -5.73
N SER A 162 -6.97 0.61 -6.56
CA SER A 162 -7.29 1.17 -7.88
C SER A 162 -8.43 2.19 -7.80
N THR A 163 -9.11 2.44 -8.92
CA THR A 163 -10.28 3.31 -9.02
C THR A 163 -11.35 2.70 -9.90
N ALA A 164 -12.63 2.93 -9.57
CA ALA A 164 -13.76 2.55 -10.43
C ALA A 164 -13.73 3.22 -11.82
N TYR A 165 -12.97 4.31 -11.97
CA TYR A 165 -12.79 5.00 -13.26
C TYR A 165 -11.86 4.27 -14.24
N SER A 166 -11.14 3.21 -13.80
CA SER A 166 -10.08 2.56 -14.60
C SER A 166 -10.59 1.95 -15.92
N ASN A 167 -11.86 1.56 -15.95
CA ASN A 167 -12.51 0.94 -17.12
C ASN A 167 -13.66 1.82 -17.65
N SER A 168 -13.60 3.14 -17.44
CA SER A 168 -14.64 4.09 -17.87
C SER A 168 -14.82 4.19 -19.39
N ASN A 169 -13.86 3.68 -20.16
CA ASN A 169 -13.92 3.54 -21.62
C ASN A 169 -14.76 2.33 -22.09
N HIS A 170 -15.18 1.44 -21.19
CA HIS A 170 -16.04 0.31 -21.55
C HIS A 170 -17.51 0.76 -21.60
N LEU A 171 -18.16 0.50 -22.73
CA LEU A 171 -19.55 0.90 -22.97
C LEU A 171 -20.58 -0.18 -22.56
N ASN A 172 -20.11 -1.39 -22.24
CA ASN A 172 -20.97 -2.49 -21.82
C ASN A 172 -21.21 -2.41 -20.31
N PHE A 173 -22.46 -2.23 -19.91
CA PHE A 173 -22.87 -2.14 -18.51
C PHE A 173 -23.78 -3.31 -18.10
N PRO A 174 -23.76 -3.72 -16.82
CA PRO A 174 -22.89 -3.21 -15.76
C PRO A 174 -21.44 -3.72 -15.88
N LEU A 175 -20.48 -2.92 -15.42
CA LEU A 175 -19.12 -3.40 -15.22
C LEU A 175 -19.11 -4.45 -14.11
N LYS A 176 -18.51 -5.60 -14.40
CA LYS A 176 -18.31 -6.71 -13.47
C LYS A 176 -16.98 -6.57 -12.72
N GLU A 177 -16.90 -7.19 -11.54
CA GLU A 177 -15.69 -7.33 -10.74
C GLU A 177 -14.77 -8.41 -11.31
N GLU A 178 -14.21 -8.14 -12.49
CA GLU A 178 -13.29 -9.03 -13.19
C GLU A 178 -12.06 -8.27 -13.69
N VAL A 179 -11.00 -9.01 -14.01
CA VAL A 179 -9.78 -8.41 -14.58
C VAL A 179 -9.99 -8.19 -16.07
N TYR A 180 -10.19 -6.94 -16.47
CA TYR A 180 -10.23 -6.53 -17.87
C TYR A 180 -8.82 -6.56 -18.46
N ARG A 181 -8.56 -7.52 -19.36
CA ARG A 181 -7.25 -7.70 -19.98
C ARG A 181 -6.99 -6.61 -21.02
N LEU A 182 -5.79 -6.03 -20.97
CA LEU A 182 -5.30 -5.16 -22.03
C LEU A 182 -5.13 -5.96 -23.33
N PRO A 183 -5.34 -5.35 -24.51
CA PRO A 183 -5.15 -6.01 -25.81
C PRO A 183 -3.66 -6.20 -26.17
N PHE A 184 -2.75 -5.79 -25.28
CA PHE A 184 -1.30 -5.88 -25.45
C PHE A 184 -0.63 -6.26 -24.11
N HIS A 185 0.64 -6.68 -24.18
CA HIS A 185 1.40 -7.02 -22.98
C HIS A 185 1.78 -5.76 -22.19
N ALA A 186 1.56 -5.78 -20.88
CA ALA A 186 1.91 -4.65 -20.00
C ALA A 186 3.40 -4.24 -20.11
N GLY A 187 4.30 -5.18 -20.40
CA GLY A 187 5.72 -4.90 -20.62
C GLY A 187 5.97 -3.90 -21.75
N GLN A 188 5.25 -4.04 -22.88
CA GLN A 188 5.37 -3.10 -24.01
C GLN A 188 5.00 -1.67 -23.61
N PHE A 189 3.98 -1.54 -22.76
CA PHE A 189 3.55 -0.25 -22.23
C PHE A 189 4.58 0.33 -21.23
N LEU A 190 5.14 -0.50 -20.36
CA LEU A 190 6.18 -0.07 -19.41
C LEU A 190 7.46 0.35 -20.12
N ASP A 191 7.87 -0.36 -21.17
CA ASP A 191 9.06 -0.01 -21.96
C ASP A 191 8.89 1.31 -22.71
N ALA A 192 7.68 1.64 -23.17
CA ALA A 192 7.38 2.92 -23.79
C ALA A 192 7.41 4.13 -22.82
N LEU A 193 7.42 3.87 -21.49
CA LEU A 193 7.47 4.89 -20.45
C LEU A 193 8.87 5.11 -19.87
N ARG A 194 9.85 4.27 -20.25
CA ARG A 194 11.26 4.37 -19.87
C ARG A 194 12.00 5.30 -20.83
#